data_AF-A0A5A5RK56-F1
#
_entry.id   AF-A0A5A5RK56-F1
#
_cell.length_a   1.000
_cell.length_b   1.000
_cell.length_c   1.000
_cell.angle_alpha   90.00
_cell.angle_beta   90.00
_cell.angle_gamma   90.00
#
_symmetry.space_group_name_H-M   'P 1'
#
loop_
_entity.id
_entity.type
_entity.pdbx_description
1 polymer ?
#
loop_
_entity_poly.entity_id
_entity_poly.type
_entity_poly.pdbx_seq_one_letter_code
_entity_poly.pdbx_strand_id
1 'polypeptide(L)'
;MAVVYAKVYCKLKASNPFAKEMAKANTGNSDKDALAHYAQKFGDLGMNNSVAGVDTLRHLFVLLIGLGMRESSGKHCEGRDHSASNATAETAEAGLFQTSYNARSASPLLPQLFEQYLVNSSGFVEIFKEGVTCPPQDWENYGEGKGKEFQRLSKDCPAFAVEFAAIGLRNLRKHWGLINRLEAEIRPEADALLHEVQKIVDQLNLCSLF
;
A
#
# COMPACT_ATOMS: atom_id res chain seq x y z
N MET A 1 7.73 -5.88 -0.77
CA MET A 1 7.62 -4.45 -1.13
C MET A 1 8.36 -4.08 -2.43
N ALA A 2 9.66 -4.35 -2.56
CA ALA A 2 10.47 -3.98 -3.74
C ALA A 2 9.87 -4.40 -5.10
N VAL A 3 9.42 -5.65 -5.23
CA VAL A 3 8.80 -6.15 -6.48
C VAL A 3 7.50 -5.43 -6.85
N VAL A 4 6.69 -5.03 -5.85
CA VAL A 4 5.47 -4.24 -6.09
C VAL A 4 5.85 -2.82 -6.50
N TYR A 5 6.88 -2.24 -5.88
CA TYR A 5 7.39 -0.94 -6.31
C TYR A 5 7.85 -0.96 -7.78
N ALA A 6 8.59 -1.99 -8.20
CA ALA A 6 9.00 -2.17 -9.60
C ALA A 6 7.78 -2.22 -10.54
N LYS A 7 6.75 -3.01 -10.19
CA LYS A 7 5.48 -3.07 -10.94
C LYS A 7 4.82 -1.69 -11.06
N VAL A 8 4.69 -0.97 -9.96
CA VAL A 8 4.02 0.35 -9.94
C VAL A 8 4.86 1.43 -10.64
N TYR A 9 6.18 1.37 -10.55
CA TYR A 9 7.08 2.23 -11.32
C TYR A 9 6.89 2.05 -12.82
N CYS A 10 6.81 0.80 -13.29
CA CYS A 10 6.50 0.51 -14.69
C CYS A 10 5.10 0.98 -15.10
N LYS A 11 4.10 0.81 -14.23
CA LYS A 11 2.75 1.39 -14.44
C LYS A 11 2.81 2.91 -14.56
N LEU A 12 3.63 3.60 -13.75
CA LEU A 12 3.80 5.05 -13.84
C LEU A 12 4.40 5.46 -15.19
N LYS A 13 5.45 4.76 -15.66
CA LYS A 13 6.04 4.97 -17.00
C LYS A 13 5.01 4.77 -18.12
N ALA A 14 4.11 3.79 -17.96
CA ALA A 14 2.99 3.55 -18.87
C ALA A 14 1.80 4.52 -18.67
N SER A 15 1.96 5.59 -17.88
CA SER A 15 0.91 6.58 -17.61
C SER A 15 -0.37 6.02 -16.96
N ASN A 16 -0.27 4.89 -16.28
CA ASN A 16 -1.39 4.25 -15.61
C ASN A 16 -2.03 5.19 -14.54
N PRO A 17 -3.37 5.30 -14.49
CA PRO A 17 -4.04 6.24 -13.60
C PRO A 17 -3.84 5.95 -12.11
N PHE A 18 -3.75 4.68 -11.70
CA PHE A 18 -3.50 4.30 -10.31
C PHE A 18 -2.11 4.75 -9.87
N ALA A 19 -1.10 4.48 -10.68
CA ALA A 19 0.27 4.88 -10.38
C ALA A 19 0.45 6.41 -10.42
N LYS A 20 -0.24 7.11 -11.32
CA LYS A 20 -0.26 8.59 -11.33
C LYS A 20 -0.86 9.17 -10.05
N GLU A 21 -1.95 8.58 -9.55
CA GLU A 21 -2.55 9.00 -8.28
C GLU A 21 -1.59 8.80 -7.10
N MET A 22 -0.90 7.65 -7.04
CA MET A 22 0.12 7.37 -6.04
C MET A 22 1.29 8.37 -6.12
N ALA A 23 1.68 8.76 -7.35
CA ALA A 23 2.81 9.62 -7.64
C ALA A 23 2.50 11.12 -7.66
N LYS A 24 1.26 11.55 -7.40
CA LYS A 24 0.87 12.98 -7.47
C LYS A 24 1.67 13.81 -6.46
N ALA A 25 1.94 15.07 -6.78
CA ALA A 25 2.61 15.99 -5.85
C ALA A 25 1.88 16.02 -4.49
N ASN A 26 2.63 16.30 -3.41
CA ASN A 26 2.07 16.59 -2.10
C ASN A 26 0.97 17.66 -2.25
N THR A 27 -0.23 17.33 -1.78
CA THR A 27 -1.42 18.17 -1.97
C THR A 27 -1.49 19.35 -1.00
N GLY A 28 -0.64 19.39 0.02
CA GLY A 28 -0.73 20.34 1.14
C GLY A 28 -1.90 20.06 2.10
N ASN A 29 -2.72 19.04 1.84
CA ASN A 29 -3.87 18.68 2.66
C ASN A 29 -3.53 17.55 3.64
N SER A 30 -3.03 17.90 4.83
CA SER A 30 -2.67 16.93 5.88
C SER A 30 -3.85 16.18 6.50
N ASP A 31 -5.09 16.59 6.22
CA ASP A 31 -6.28 15.86 6.65
C ASP A 31 -6.56 14.61 5.79
N LYS A 32 -6.10 14.61 4.53
CA LYS A 32 -6.38 13.52 3.57
C LYS A 32 -5.12 12.80 3.09
N ASP A 33 -4.05 13.54 2.82
CA ASP A 33 -2.84 13.04 2.18
C ASP A 33 -1.75 12.76 3.22
N ALA A 34 -1.30 11.50 3.28
CA ALA A 34 -0.27 11.07 4.20
C ALA A 34 1.08 11.76 3.92
N LEU A 35 1.41 12.09 2.67
CA LEU A 35 2.64 12.82 2.35
C LEU A 35 2.59 14.27 2.83
N ALA A 36 1.41 14.88 2.85
CA ALA A 36 1.19 16.19 3.46
C ALA A 36 1.31 16.11 4.99
N HIS A 37 0.72 15.07 5.60
CA HIS A 37 0.79 14.83 7.04
C HIS A 37 2.22 14.57 7.54
N TYR A 38 3.02 13.85 6.74
CA TYR A 38 4.43 13.53 7.03
C TYR A 38 5.43 14.55 6.46
N ALA A 39 4.98 15.69 5.94
CA ALA A 39 5.82 16.60 5.15
C ALA A 39 7.12 17.03 5.87
N GLN A 40 7.05 17.32 7.18
CA GLN A 40 8.25 17.69 7.95
C GLN A 40 9.26 16.55 8.02
N LYS A 41 8.83 15.32 8.34
CA LYS A 41 9.73 14.15 8.44
C LYS A 41 10.41 13.84 7.11
N PHE A 42 9.68 13.98 6.00
CA PHE A 42 10.29 13.86 4.66
C PHE A 42 11.28 15.01 4.38
N GLY A 43 10.91 16.24 4.73
CA GLY A 43 11.75 17.43 4.57
C GLY A 43 13.08 17.33 5.34
N ASP A 44 13.04 16.86 6.59
CA ASP A 44 14.21 16.65 7.44
C ASP A 44 15.21 15.63 6.84
N LEU A 45 14.71 14.72 5.99
CA LEU A 45 15.51 13.72 5.29
C LEU A 45 15.86 14.11 3.84
N GLY A 46 15.50 15.32 3.39
CA GLY A 46 15.75 15.79 2.03
C GLY A 46 14.87 15.12 0.95
N MET A 47 13.79 14.45 1.34
CA MET A 47 12.88 13.74 0.44
C MET A 47 11.77 14.69 -0.06
N ASN A 48 12.03 15.40 -1.16
CA ASN A 48 11.06 16.35 -1.72
C ASN A 48 9.86 15.65 -2.38
N ASN A 49 8.64 15.99 -1.95
CA ASN A 49 7.38 15.48 -2.48
C ASN A 49 6.54 16.56 -3.20
N SER A 50 7.09 17.76 -3.47
CA SER A 50 6.34 18.88 -4.07
C SER A 50 6.07 18.72 -5.57
N VAL A 51 6.67 17.71 -6.21
CA VAL A 51 6.57 17.47 -7.66
C VAL A 51 5.99 16.07 -7.89
N ALA A 52 5.03 15.95 -8.80
CA ALA A 52 4.51 14.65 -9.17
C ALA A 52 5.56 13.83 -9.94
N GLY A 53 5.68 12.54 -9.66
CA GLY A 53 6.58 11.67 -10.40
C GLY A 53 7.25 10.58 -9.56
N VAL A 54 8.38 10.10 -10.08
CA VAL A 54 9.07 8.91 -9.58
C VAL A 54 9.53 9.07 -8.14
N ASP A 55 10.11 10.22 -7.77
CA ASP A 55 10.56 10.45 -6.39
C ASP A 55 9.40 10.45 -5.40
N THR A 56 8.30 11.15 -5.71
CA THR A 56 7.11 11.15 -4.85
C THR A 56 6.48 9.76 -4.72
N LEU A 57 6.48 8.97 -5.81
CA LEU A 57 6.07 7.57 -5.74
C LEU A 57 7.01 6.75 -4.84
N ARG A 58 8.32 6.91 -4.99
CA ARG A 58 9.33 6.22 -4.18
C ARG A 58 9.17 6.53 -2.70
N HIS A 59 9.04 7.81 -2.34
CA HIS A 59 8.84 8.25 -0.97
C HIS A 59 7.52 7.75 -0.37
N LEU A 60 6.45 7.63 -1.16
CA LEU A 60 5.23 6.95 -0.71
C LEU A 60 5.50 5.48 -0.37
N PHE A 61 6.31 4.79 -1.16
CA PHE A 61 6.71 3.41 -0.87
C PHE A 61 7.64 3.29 0.34
N VAL A 62 8.48 4.28 0.62
CA VAL A 62 9.23 4.36 1.88
C VAL A 62 8.26 4.38 3.07
N LEU A 63 7.22 5.22 3.01
CA LEU A 63 6.19 5.27 4.06
C LEU A 63 5.41 3.95 4.17
N LEU A 64 5.05 3.32 3.04
CA LEU A 64 4.37 2.03 3.04
C LEU A 64 5.22 0.92 3.68
N ILE A 65 6.54 0.91 3.46
CA ILE A 65 7.43 -0.05 4.13
C ILE A 65 7.33 0.13 5.65
N GLY A 66 7.46 1.37 6.14
CA GLY A 66 7.30 1.66 7.56
C GLY A 66 5.92 1.28 8.10
N LEU A 67 4.86 1.57 7.34
CA LEU A 67 3.50 1.24 7.72
C LEU A 67 3.29 -0.27 7.84
N GLY A 68 3.62 -1.05 6.82
CA GLY A 68 3.40 -2.51 6.82
C GLY A 68 4.21 -3.22 7.93
N MET A 69 5.40 -2.72 8.25
CA MET A 69 6.17 -3.24 9.38
C MET A 69 5.53 -2.94 10.74
N ARG A 70 4.87 -1.78 10.89
CA ARG A 70 4.24 -1.38 12.15
C ARG A 70 2.83 -1.95 12.30
N GLU A 71 2.08 -2.11 11.20
CA GLU A 71 0.71 -2.66 11.21
C GLU A 71 0.70 -4.18 11.41
N SER A 72 1.55 -4.93 10.70
CA SER A 72 1.49 -6.40 10.71
C SER A 72 2.84 -7.10 10.83
N SER A 73 3.91 -6.39 11.17
CA SER A 73 5.29 -6.92 11.09
C SER A 73 5.65 -7.44 9.68
N GLY A 74 5.03 -6.90 8.64
CA GLY A 74 5.23 -7.35 7.26
C GLY A 74 4.44 -8.60 6.86
N LYS A 75 3.58 -9.14 7.72
CA LYS A 75 2.75 -10.31 7.42
C LYS A 75 1.66 -9.94 6.41
N HIS A 76 1.62 -10.65 5.29
CA HIS A 76 0.60 -10.43 4.26
C HIS A 76 -0.78 -10.95 4.65
N CYS A 77 -0.84 -11.91 5.57
CA CYS A 77 -2.02 -12.70 5.89
C CYS A 77 -2.77 -12.24 7.14
N GLU A 78 -2.33 -11.17 7.81
CA GLU A 78 -2.87 -10.75 9.10
C GLU A 78 -4.40 -10.64 9.06
N GLY A 79 -5.04 -11.26 10.05
CA GLY A 79 -6.49 -11.22 10.23
C GLY A 79 -6.96 -9.91 10.85
N ARG A 80 -8.20 -9.88 11.32
CA ARG A 80 -8.68 -8.75 12.11
C ARG A 80 -8.01 -8.74 13.48
N ASP A 81 -7.94 -7.57 14.10
CA ASP A 81 -7.73 -7.48 15.54
C ASP A 81 -8.92 -8.11 16.30
N HIS A 82 -8.65 -9.16 17.07
CA HIS A 82 -9.66 -9.85 17.87
C HIS A 82 -10.10 -9.04 19.11
N SER A 83 -9.32 -8.04 19.51
CA SER A 83 -9.68 -7.10 20.58
C SER A 83 -10.64 -6.00 20.11
N ALA A 84 -10.77 -5.80 18.80
CA ALA A 84 -11.70 -4.85 18.19
C ALA A 84 -13.06 -5.48 17.85
N SER A 85 -14.10 -4.65 17.82
CA SER A 85 -15.47 -5.06 17.42
C SER A 85 -15.73 -4.99 15.92
N ASN A 86 -14.73 -4.64 15.11
CA ASN A 86 -14.84 -4.50 13.67
C ASN A 86 -14.87 -5.88 12.98
N ALA A 87 -16.00 -6.57 13.06
CA ALA A 87 -16.16 -7.95 12.58
C ALA A 87 -17.17 -8.09 11.41
N THR A 88 -17.37 -7.02 10.63
CA THR A 88 -18.28 -7.03 9.47
C THR A 88 -17.51 -7.05 8.16
N ALA A 89 -18.17 -7.40 7.05
CA ALA A 89 -17.55 -7.33 5.73
C ALA A 89 -17.03 -5.93 5.35
N GLU A 90 -17.63 -4.86 5.91
CA GLU A 90 -17.26 -3.47 5.61
C GLU A 90 -16.10 -2.97 6.46
N THR A 91 -16.01 -3.44 7.70
CA THR A 91 -15.14 -2.85 8.73
C THR A 91 -14.01 -3.77 9.17
N ALA A 92 -14.09 -5.08 8.92
CA ALA A 92 -13.00 -5.99 9.25
C ALA A 92 -11.76 -5.63 8.42
N GLU A 93 -10.67 -5.40 9.13
CA GLU A 93 -9.36 -5.12 8.57
C GLU A 93 -8.68 -6.43 8.18
N ALA A 94 -7.84 -6.37 7.15
CA ALA A 94 -7.14 -7.54 6.64
C ALA A 94 -5.81 -7.19 5.96
N GLY A 95 -4.89 -8.14 6.07
CA GLY A 95 -3.64 -8.18 5.33
C GLY A 95 -2.58 -7.19 5.83
N LEU A 96 -1.60 -6.95 4.96
CA LEU A 96 -0.34 -6.25 5.26
C LEU A 96 -0.50 -4.86 5.90
N PHE A 97 -1.59 -4.15 5.59
CA PHE A 97 -1.82 -2.79 6.05
C PHE A 97 -3.09 -2.67 6.90
N GLN A 98 -3.65 -3.80 7.36
CA GLN A 98 -4.86 -3.84 8.17
C GLN A 98 -5.94 -2.89 7.60
N THR A 99 -6.21 -2.99 6.30
CA THR A 99 -7.13 -2.07 5.62
C THR A 99 -8.53 -2.68 5.58
N SER A 100 -9.56 -1.87 5.83
CA SER A 100 -10.96 -2.30 5.74
C SER A 100 -11.64 -1.85 4.44
N TYR A 101 -12.65 -2.59 4.00
CA TYR A 101 -13.29 -2.40 2.69
C TYR A 101 -13.95 -1.02 2.52
N ASN A 102 -14.47 -0.43 3.60
CA ASN A 102 -15.05 0.93 3.59
C ASN A 102 -14.07 2.02 3.11
N ALA A 103 -12.74 1.82 3.21
CA ALA A 103 -11.75 2.76 2.70
C ALA A 103 -11.88 3.02 1.18
N ARG A 104 -12.54 2.12 0.42
CA ARG A 104 -12.79 2.29 -1.02
C ARG A 104 -13.52 3.58 -1.37
N SER A 105 -14.32 4.15 -0.48
CA SER A 105 -15.07 5.38 -0.76
C SER A 105 -14.17 6.62 -0.82
N ALA A 106 -12.90 6.52 -0.43
CA ALA A 106 -11.95 7.62 -0.44
C ALA A 106 -11.58 8.12 -1.84
N SER A 107 -11.65 7.25 -2.85
CA SER A 107 -11.29 7.57 -4.23
C SER A 107 -12.04 6.64 -5.19
N PRO A 108 -12.57 7.15 -6.32
CA PRO A 108 -13.21 6.31 -7.33
C PRO A 108 -12.25 5.30 -7.97
N LEU A 109 -10.93 5.47 -7.80
CA LEU A 109 -9.91 4.55 -8.29
C LEU A 109 -9.81 3.27 -7.45
N LEU A 110 -10.12 3.32 -6.15
CA LEU A 110 -10.02 2.16 -5.26
C LEU A 110 -10.97 1.01 -5.64
N PRO A 111 -12.28 1.23 -5.90
CA PRO A 111 -13.14 0.16 -6.37
C PRO A 111 -12.72 -0.34 -7.76
N GLN A 112 -12.23 0.53 -8.66
CA GLN A 112 -11.73 0.10 -9.98
C GLN A 112 -10.50 -0.81 -9.86
N LEU A 113 -9.55 -0.44 -9.01
CA LEU A 113 -8.36 -1.24 -8.71
C LEU A 113 -8.77 -2.61 -8.15
N PHE A 114 -9.74 -2.62 -7.23
CA PHE A 114 -10.26 -3.86 -6.66
C PHE A 114 -10.84 -4.79 -7.73
N GLU A 115 -11.73 -4.29 -8.59
CA GLU A 115 -12.30 -5.10 -9.68
C GLU A 115 -11.23 -5.62 -10.64
N GLN A 116 -10.18 -4.84 -10.94
CA GLN A 116 -9.07 -5.30 -11.78
C GLN A 116 -8.32 -6.48 -11.17
N TYR A 117 -8.05 -6.42 -9.86
CA TYR A 117 -7.34 -7.49 -9.17
C TYR A 117 -8.22 -8.73 -8.90
N LEU A 118 -9.56 -8.59 -8.89
CA LEU A 118 -10.46 -9.75 -8.90
C LEU A 118 -10.39 -10.53 -10.22
N VAL A 119 -10.16 -9.84 -11.34
CA VAL A 119 -9.99 -10.49 -12.65
C VAL A 119 -8.58 -11.09 -12.80
N ASN A 120 -7.55 -10.39 -12.30
CA ASN A 120 -6.17 -10.85 -12.37
C ASN A 120 -5.45 -10.62 -11.04
N SER A 121 -5.39 -11.66 -10.21
CA SER A 121 -4.83 -11.63 -8.86
C SER A 121 -3.30 -11.80 -8.81
N SER A 122 -2.56 -11.37 -9.83
CA SER A 122 -1.09 -11.43 -9.83
C SER A 122 -0.48 -10.52 -8.75
N GLY A 123 -0.20 -11.12 -7.59
CA GLY A 123 0.02 -10.44 -6.32
C GLY A 123 1.37 -10.64 -5.65
N PHE A 124 2.25 -11.47 -6.23
CA PHE A 124 3.56 -11.84 -5.65
C PHE A 124 3.49 -12.51 -4.26
N VAL A 125 2.40 -13.20 -3.93
CA VAL A 125 2.21 -13.86 -2.61
C VAL A 125 3.35 -14.82 -2.28
N GLU A 126 3.89 -15.51 -3.29
CA GLU A 126 5.03 -16.42 -3.12
C GLU A 126 6.27 -15.74 -2.54
N ILE A 127 6.50 -14.46 -2.86
CA ILE A 127 7.61 -13.67 -2.32
C ILE A 127 7.28 -13.18 -0.90
N PHE A 128 6.03 -12.74 -0.66
CA PHE A 128 5.63 -12.19 0.62
C PHE A 128 5.44 -13.24 1.72
N LYS A 129 5.26 -14.52 1.36
CA LYS A 129 5.13 -15.61 2.33
C LYS A 129 6.49 -16.15 2.82
N GLU A 130 7.61 -15.76 2.20
CA GLU A 130 8.93 -16.21 2.61
C GLU A 130 9.22 -15.80 4.05
N GLY A 131 9.49 -16.77 4.92
CA GLY A 131 9.75 -16.54 6.35
C GLY A 131 8.53 -16.08 7.17
N VAL A 132 7.34 -16.05 6.59
CA VAL A 132 6.09 -15.65 7.26
C VAL A 132 5.29 -16.88 7.66
N THR A 133 4.82 -16.92 8.91
CA THR A 133 3.87 -17.92 9.40
C THR A 133 2.55 -17.26 9.77
N CYS A 134 1.46 -17.81 9.25
CA CYS A 134 0.10 -17.30 9.40
C CYS A 134 -0.74 -18.32 10.17
N PRO A 135 -1.09 -18.05 11.43
CA PRO A 135 -2.06 -18.84 12.19
C PRO A 135 -3.38 -19.04 11.43
N PRO A 136 -4.07 -20.19 11.56
CA PRO A 136 -5.33 -20.45 10.87
C PRO A 136 -6.41 -19.38 11.07
N GLN A 137 -6.47 -18.76 12.25
CA GLN A 137 -7.42 -17.70 12.56
C GLN A 137 -7.23 -16.43 11.71
N ASP A 138 -6.00 -16.12 11.28
CA ASP A 138 -5.71 -14.92 10.50
C ASP A 138 -6.30 -15.03 9.08
N TRP A 139 -6.58 -16.25 8.61
CA TRP A 139 -7.24 -16.49 7.33
C TRP A 139 -8.75 -16.30 7.35
N GLU A 140 -9.37 -16.11 8.52
CA GLU A 140 -10.81 -15.89 8.63
C GLU A 140 -11.22 -14.57 7.96
N ASN A 141 -12.25 -14.63 7.12
CA ASN A 141 -12.84 -13.46 6.46
C ASN A 141 -14.30 -13.34 6.86
N TYR A 142 -14.69 -12.15 7.30
CA TYR A 142 -15.95 -11.90 7.99
C TYR A 142 -17.03 -11.33 7.08
N GLY A 143 -18.28 -11.70 7.37
CA GLY A 143 -19.47 -11.31 6.59
C GLY A 143 -19.56 -12.01 5.24
N GLU A 144 -20.16 -11.34 4.26
CA GLU A 144 -20.46 -11.85 2.93
C GLU A 144 -20.18 -10.81 1.83
N GLY A 145 -20.25 -11.24 0.56
CA GLY A 145 -20.15 -10.35 -0.60
C GLY A 145 -18.76 -9.74 -0.80
N LYS A 146 -18.74 -8.56 -1.45
CA LYS A 146 -17.50 -7.89 -1.90
C LYS A 146 -16.56 -7.50 -0.76
N GLY A 147 -17.07 -7.20 0.43
CA GLY A 147 -16.23 -6.89 1.59
C GLY A 147 -15.49 -8.11 2.16
N LYS A 148 -16.12 -9.29 2.15
CA LYS A 148 -15.43 -10.55 2.46
C LYS A 148 -14.36 -10.87 1.43
N GLU A 149 -14.68 -10.66 0.16
CA GLU A 149 -13.75 -10.89 -0.95
C GLU A 149 -12.56 -9.91 -0.92
N PHE A 150 -12.79 -8.66 -0.50
CA PHE A 150 -11.72 -7.69 -0.26
C PHE A 150 -10.75 -8.19 0.81
N GLN A 151 -11.25 -8.71 1.93
CA GLN A 151 -10.40 -9.26 2.99
C GLN A 151 -9.55 -10.43 2.47
N ARG A 152 -10.17 -11.35 1.72
CA ARG A 152 -9.47 -12.48 1.09
C ARG A 152 -8.37 -11.98 0.15
N LEU A 153 -8.71 -11.08 -0.77
CA LEU A 153 -7.77 -10.55 -1.75
C LEU A 153 -6.63 -9.77 -1.11
N SER A 154 -6.88 -9.01 -0.04
CA SER A 154 -5.85 -8.31 0.72
C SER A 154 -4.81 -9.26 1.35
N LYS A 155 -5.20 -10.49 1.66
CA LYS A 155 -4.31 -11.53 2.21
C LYS A 155 -3.60 -12.34 1.13
N ASP A 156 -4.32 -12.68 0.07
CA ASP A 156 -3.84 -13.54 -1.03
C ASP A 156 -3.07 -12.78 -2.11
N CYS A 157 -3.24 -11.46 -2.19
CA CYS A 157 -2.66 -10.62 -3.25
C CYS A 157 -1.95 -9.40 -2.65
N PRO A 158 -0.71 -9.55 -2.15
CA PRO A 158 0.05 -8.44 -1.58
C PRO A 158 0.18 -7.21 -2.51
N ALA A 159 0.32 -7.41 -3.82
CA ALA A 159 0.37 -6.28 -4.76
C ALA A 159 -0.93 -5.46 -4.75
N PHE A 160 -2.10 -6.10 -4.61
CA PHE A 160 -3.37 -5.42 -4.42
C PHE A 160 -3.38 -4.62 -3.12
N ALA A 161 -3.04 -5.25 -2.00
CA ALA A 161 -3.02 -4.60 -0.69
C ALA A 161 -2.12 -3.35 -0.68
N VAL A 162 -0.93 -3.46 -1.30
CA VAL A 162 0.02 -2.35 -1.44
C VAL A 162 -0.52 -1.21 -2.30
N GLU A 163 -1.04 -1.50 -3.50
CA GLU A 163 -1.57 -0.45 -4.38
C GLU A 163 -2.83 0.21 -3.79
N PHE A 164 -3.69 -0.57 -3.15
CA PHE A 164 -4.90 -0.06 -2.51
C PHE A 164 -4.54 0.85 -1.33
N ALA A 165 -3.63 0.41 -0.44
CA ALA A 165 -3.14 1.23 0.66
C ALA A 165 -2.40 2.47 0.15
N ALA A 166 -1.61 2.37 -0.93
CA ALA A 166 -0.92 3.50 -1.54
C ALA A 166 -1.89 4.61 -1.97
N ILE A 167 -2.93 4.27 -2.74
CA ILE A 167 -3.97 5.24 -3.14
C ILE A 167 -4.73 5.74 -1.91
N GLY A 168 -5.06 4.87 -0.97
CA GLY A 168 -5.75 5.23 0.26
C GLY A 168 -4.94 6.22 1.11
N LEU A 169 -3.63 6.06 1.24
CA LEU A 169 -2.76 7.02 1.95
C LEU A 169 -2.77 8.41 1.30
N ARG A 170 -2.99 8.49 -0.02
CA ARG A 170 -3.09 9.76 -0.75
C ARG A 170 -4.45 10.44 -0.62
N ASN A 171 -5.46 9.79 -0.02
CA ASN A 171 -6.86 10.25 -0.04
C ASN A 171 -7.63 10.12 1.30
N LEU A 172 -7.23 9.21 2.17
CA LEU A 172 -7.84 8.89 3.46
C LEU A 172 -6.76 8.43 4.46
N ARG A 173 -5.73 9.25 4.68
CA ARG A 173 -4.66 8.95 5.65
C ARG A 173 -5.19 8.60 7.05
N LYS A 174 -6.37 9.14 7.40
CA LYS A 174 -7.02 8.96 8.70
C LYS A 174 -7.47 7.53 9.00
N HIS A 175 -7.52 6.66 7.99
CA HIS A 175 -7.85 5.26 8.17
C HIS A 175 -6.84 4.53 9.08
N TRP A 176 -5.55 4.85 8.97
CA TRP A 176 -4.49 4.16 9.71
C TRP A 176 -4.09 4.92 10.97
N GLY A 177 -4.27 4.28 12.12
CA GLY A 177 -3.88 4.84 13.42
C GLY A 177 -2.39 5.18 13.50
N LEU A 178 -1.52 4.32 12.96
CA LEU A 178 -0.07 4.51 12.96
C LEU A 178 0.35 5.73 12.13
N ILE A 179 -0.32 5.97 10.99
CA ILE A 179 -0.12 7.19 10.18
C ILE A 179 -0.57 8.42 10.95
N ASN A 180 -1.71 8.35 11.63
CA ASN A 180 -2.26 9.48 12.38
C ASN A 180 -1.31 9.95 13.48
N ARG A 181 -0.67 9.02 14.17
CA ARG A 181 0.28 9.29 15.27
C ARG A 181 1.72 9.49 14.80
N LEU A 182 1.97 9.50 13.49
CA LEU A 182 3.31 9.64 12.90
C LEU A 182 4.29 8.50 13.31
N GLU A 183 3.76 7.29 13.53
CA GLU A 183 4.48 6.12 14.04
C GLU A 183 5.02 5.20 12.94
N ALA A 184 4.54 5.32 11.69
CA ALA A 184 5.21 4.68 10.56
C ALA A 184 6.56 5.35 10.31
N GLU A 185 7.63 4.54 10.26
CA GLU A 185 8.99 5.04 10.09
C GLU A 185 9.30 5.39 8.62
N ILE A 186 10.02 6.50 8.40
CA ILE A 186 10.61 6.86 7.12
C ILE A 186 12.11 6.70 7.27
N ARG A 187 12.70 5.84 6.44
CA ARG A 187 14.11 5.42 6.55
C ARG A 187 14.83 5.72 5.22
N PRO A 188 15.94 6.50 5.21
CA PRO A 188 16.73 6.73 4.00
C PRO A 188 17.23 5.44 3.34
N GLU A 189 17.44 4.38 4.12
CA GLU A 189 17.88 3.08 3.61
C GLU A 189 16.80 2.42 2.73
N ALA A 190 15.52 2.61 3.07
CA ALA A 190 14.41 2.15 2.24
C ALA A 190 14.36 2.95 0.93
N ASP A 191 14.63 4.25 0.99
CA ASP A 191 14.70 5.12 -0.19
C ASP A 191 15.83 4.71 -1.15
N ALA A 192 17.01 4.42 -0.59
CA ALA A 192 18.16 3.92 -1.34
C ALA A 192 17.88 2.56 -2.00
N LEU A 193 17.27 1.62 -1.26
CA LEU A 193 16.85 0.32 -1.79
C LEU A 193 15.89 0.48 -2.97
N LEU A 194 14.86 1.32 -2.85
CA LEU A 194 13.88 1.52 -3.92
C LEU A 194 14.48 2.24 -5.12
N HIS A 195 15.46 3.12 -4.90
CA HIS A 195 16.21 3.73 -5.98
C HIS A 195 17.04 2.70 -6.77
N GLU A 196 17.69 1.75 -6.10
CA GLU A 196 18.38 0.63 -6.78
C GLU A 196 17.39 -0.24 -7.57
N VAL A 197 16.18 -0.47 -7.05
CA VAL A 197 15.13 -1.17 -7.80
C VAL A 197 14.79 -0.44 -9.11
N GLN A 198 14.68 0.89 -9.11
CA GLN A 198 14.46 1.66 -10.34
C GLN A 198 15.58 1.42 -11.35
N LYS A 199 16.84 1.51 -10.90
CA LYS A 199 18.01 1.28 -11.75
C LYS A 199 17.96 -0.10 -12.38
N ILE A 200 17.67 -1.14 -11.60
CA ILE A 200 17.55 -2.51 -12.10
C ILE A 200 16.44 -2.62 -13.15
N VAL A 201 15.26 -2.06 -12.87
CA VAL A 201 14.13 -2.06 -13.82
C VAL A 201 14.51 -1.39 -15.14
N ASP A 202 15.19 -0.24 -15.09
CA ASP A 202 15.55 0.52 -16.27
C ASP A 202 16.70 -0.14 -17.05
N GLN A 203 17.74 -0.61 -16.36
CA GLN A 203 18.90 -1.27 -16.97
C GLN A 203 18.54 -2.58 -17.66
N LEU A 204 17.65 -3.37 -17.05
CA LEU A 204 17.24 -4.67 -17.57
C LEU A 204 15.92 -4.60 -18.38
N ASN A 205 15.36 -3.40 -18.56
CA ASN A 205 14.10 -3.16 -19.26
C ASN A 205 12.94 -4.06 -18.79
N LEU A 206 12.76 -4.17 -17.48
CA LEU A 206 11.85 -5.15 -16.86
C LEU A 206 10.36 -4.79 -16.98
N CYS A 207 10.01 -3.61 -17.52
CA CYS A 207 8.61 -3.19 -17.58
C CYS A 207 7.72 -4.04 -18.48
N SER A 208 8.29 -4.78 -19.43
CA SER A 208 7.55 -5.76 -20.24
C SER A 208 7.11 -7.00 -19.45
N LEU A 209 7.62 -7.20 -18.24
CA LEU A 209 7.28 -8.33 -17.37
C LEU A 209 6.06 -8.08 -16.48
N PHE A 210 5.54 -6.85 -16.46
CA PHE A 210 4.49 -6.39 -15.54
C PHE A 210 3.18 -6.01 -16.21
#